data_AF-R5CVH3-F1
#
_entry.id   AF-R5CVH3-F1
#
_cell.length_a   1.000
_cell.length_b   1.000
_cell.length_c   1.000
_cell.angle_alpha   90.00
_cell.angle_beta   90.00
_cell.angle_gamma   90.00
#
_symmetry.space_group_name_H-M   'P 1'
#
loop_
_entity.id
_entity.type
_entity.pdbx_description
1 polymer ?
#
loop_
_entity_poly.entity_id
_entity_poly.type
_entity_poly.pdbx_seq_one_letter_code
_entity_poly.pdbx_strand_id
1 'polypeptide(L)' 'MVSRGEVALIVAQKGSMAGLIAGTMFPAVVLVVIVTTLITPLLLKVGMKRQTPDNTEPPLPVGA' A
#
# COMPACT_ATOMS: atom_id res chain seq x y z
N MET A 1 -5.02 0.53 4.18
CA MET A 1 -4.44 -0.65 3.49
C MET A 1 -4.04 -1.68 4.54
N VAL A 2 -4.96 -2.57 4.92
CA VAL A 2 -4.65 -3.65 5.89
C VAL A 2 -3.95 -4.82 5.20
N SER A 3 -4.29 -5.08 3.93
CA SER A 3 -3.76 -6.20 3.14
C SER A 3 -2.26 -6.14 2.85
N ARG A 4 -1.55 -5.03 3.08
CA ARG A 4 -0.09 -4.97 2.86
C ARG A 4 0.70 -5.58 4.02
N GLY A 5 0.17 -5.55 5.24
CA GLY A 5 0.84 -6.13 6.41
C GLY A 5 0.63 -7.64 6.50
N GLU A 6 -0.63 -8.07 6.53
CA GLU A 6 -0.99 -9.48 6.68
C GLU A 6 -0.47 -10.35 5.53
N VAL A 7 -0.64 -9.88 4.28
CA VAL A 7 -0.12 -10.61 3.11
C VAL A 7 1.42 -10.63 3.10
N ALA A 8 2.10 -9.55 3.50
CA ALA A 8 3.56 -9.55 3.56
C ALA A 8 4.09 -10.57 4.58
N LEU A 9 3.45 -10.70 5.74
CA LEU A 9 3.81 -11.68 6.76
C LEU A 9 3.55 -13.11 6.28
N ILE A 10 2.41 -13.35 5.62
CA ILE A 10 2.07 -14.65 5.03
C ILE A 10 3.09 -15.03 3.95
N VAL A 11 3.44 -14.10 3.05
CA VAL A 11 4.42 -14.33 1.98
C VAL A 11 5.82 -14.54 2.55
N ALA A 12 6.22 -13.80 3.59
CA ALA A 12 7.51 -14.01 4.25
C ALA A 12 7.61 -15.38 4.92
N GLN A 13 6.54 -15.83 5.59
CA GLN A 13 6.48 -17.17 6.18
C GLN A 13 6.50 -18.27 5.12
N LYS A 14 5.69 -18.13 4.05
CA LYS A 14 5.67 -19.10 2.95
C LYS A 14 6.99 -19.12 2.19
N GLY A 15 7.60 -17.96 1.95
CA GLY A 15 8.92 -17.83 1.32
C GLY A 15 10.05 -18.41 2.17
N SER A 16 9.97 -18.30 3.50
CA SER A 16 10.92 -18.96 4.41
C SER A 16 10.80 -20.47 4.39
N MET A 17 9.57 -21.01 4.41
CA MET A 17 9.34 -22.46 4.27
C MET A 17 9.76 -23.02 2.90
N ALA A 18 9.65 -22.22 1.85
CA ALA A 18 10.13 -22.57 0.51
C ALA A 18 11.65 -22.43 0.35
N GLY A 19 12.38 -21.99 1.39
CA GLY A 19 13.83 -21.77 1.34
C GLY A 19 14.26 -20.53 0.54
N LEU A 20 13.31 -19.69 0.10
CA LEU A 20 13.57 -18.49 -0.71
C LEU A 20 13.95 -17.27 0.13
N ILE A 21 13.56 -17.28 1.41
CA ILE A 21 13.83 -16.19 2.37
C ILE A 21 14.54 -16.78 3.58
N ALA A 22 15.78 -16.36 3.81
CA ALA A 22 16.50 -16.69 5.04
C ALA A 22 15.75 -16.09 6.24
N GLY A 23 15.62 -16.83 7.36
CA GLY A 23 14.89 -16.35 8.55
C GLY A 23 15.38 -15.01 9.09
N THR A 24 16.65 -14.64 8.82
CA THR A 24 17.25 -13.35 9.16
C THR A 24 16.73 -12.17 8.33
N MET A 25 16.08 -12.43 7.19
CA MET A 25 15.45 -11.40 6.34
C MET A 25 14.03 -11.04 6.80
N PHE A 26 13.41 -11.85 7.67
CA PHE A 26 12.05 -11.60 8.15
C PHE A 26 11.90 -10.22 8.83
N PRO A 27 12.80 -9.80 9.75
CA PRO A 27 12.77 -8.46 10.33
C PRO A 27 12.94 -7.35 9.29
N ALA A 28 13.78 -7.58 8.26
CA ALA A 28 14.03 -6.61 7.20
C ALA A 28 12.77 -6.39 6.33
N VAL A 29 12.03 -7.45 6.01
CA VAL A 29 10.76 -7.37 5.28
C VAL A 29 9.72 -6.56 6.08
N VAL A 30 9.58 -6.87 7.38
CA VAL A 30 8.64 -6.14 8.26
C VAL A 30 9.01 -4.66 8.34
N LEU A 31 10.29 -4.33 8.49
CA LEU A 31 10.79 -2.95 8.50
C LEU A 31 10.40 -2.21 7.22
N VAL A 32 10.68 -2.78 6.04
CA VAL A 32 10.35 -2.15 4.75
C VAL A 32 8.85 -1.91 4.61
N VAL A 33 8.01 -2.85 5.02
CA VAL A 33 6.55 -2.69 4.96
C VAL A 33 6.09 -1.52 5.84
N ILE A 34 6.59 -1.41 7.07
CA ILE A 34 6.25 -0.30 7.98
C ILE A 34 6.76 1.03 7.42
N VAL A 35 8.03 1.08 7.01
CA VAL A 35 8.65 2.30 6.49
C VAL A 35 7.91 2.79 5.24
N THR A 36 7.65 1.91 4.27
CA THR A 36 6.97 2.30 3.04
C THR A 36 5.50 2.67 3.25
N THR A 37 4.80 2.03 4.20
CA THR A 37 3.40 2.39 4.51
C THR A 37 3.27 3.74 5.21
N LEU A 38 4.26 4.16 5.99
CA LEU A 38 4.30 5.50 6.59
C LEU A 38 4.80 6.57 5.61
N ILE A 39 5.80 6.25 4.80
CA ILE A 39 6.40 7.19 3.83
C ILE A 39 5.43 7.49 2.68
N THR A 40 4.72 6.49 2.14
CA THR A 40 3.83 6.68 0.98
C THR A 40 2.78 7.79 1.17
N PRO A 41 1.97 7.86 2.25
CA PRO A 41 1.00 8.94 2.41
C PRO A 41 1.67 10.31 2.60
N LEU A 42 2.86 10.34 3.20
CA LEU A 42 3.62 11.59 3.38
C LEU A 42 4.13 12.12 2.04
N LEU A 43 4.68 11.26 1.20
CA LEU A 43 5.11 11.61 -0.16
C LEU A 43 3.93 12.02 -1.04
N LEU A 44 2.81 11.30 -0.97
CA LEU A 44 1.60 11.64 -1.73
C LEU A 44 1.05 13.02 -1.31
N LYS A 45 1.03 13.33 -0.01
CA LYS A 45 0.57 14.64 0.49
C LYS A 45 1.45 15.81 0.04
N VAL A 46 2.74 15.57 -0.18
CA VAL A 46 3.69 16.58 -0.68
C VAL A 46 3.66 16.69 -2.20
N GLY A 47 3.61 15.56 -2.91
CA GLY A 47 3.64 15.49 -4.37
C GLY A 47 2.32 15.87 -5.05
N MET A 48 1.17 15.57 -4.43
CA MET A 48 -0.15 15.86 -4.97
C MET A 48 -0.69 17.24 -4.55
N LYS A 49 0.14 18.29 -4.55
CA LYS A 49 -0.31 19.68 -4.36
C LYS A 49 -1.20 20.21 -5.52
N ARG A 50 -1.35 19.45 -6.60
CA ARG A 50 -2.35 19.70 -7.65
C ARG A 50 -3.61 18.91 -7.34
N GLN A 51 -4.67 19.62 -6.96
CA GLN A 51 -6.03 19.10 -6.99
C GLN A 51 -6.32 18.68 -8.43
N THR A 52 -6.47 17.38 -8.69
CA THR A 52 -7.26 16.94 -9.85
C THR A 52 -8.67 17.48 -9.60
N PRO A 53 -9.31 18.15 -10.59
CA PRO A 53 -10.69 18.59 -10.46
C PRO A 53 -11.50 17.37 -10.03
N ASP A 54 -12.29 17.54 -8.99
CA ASP A 54 -13.26 16.55 -8.56
C ASP A 54 -14.05 16.14 -9.82
N ASN A 55 -14.15 14.84 -10.09
CA ASN A 55 -14.95 14.34 -11.20
C ASN A 55 -16.40 14.70 -10.89
N THR A 56 -16.79 15.93 -11.22
CA THR A 56 -18.16 16.40 -11.18
C THR A 56 -18.82 15.67 -12.32
N GLU A 57 -19.29 14.45 -12.06
CA GLU A 57 -20.27 13.83 -12.93
C GLU A 57 -21.43 14.85 -13.02
N PRO A 58 -21.74 15.37 -14.21
CA PRO A 58 -22.87 16.27 -14.35
C PRO A 58 -24.10 15.51 -13.85
N PRO A 59 -24.98 16.17 -13.07
CA PRO A 59 -26.13 15.49 -12.48
C PRO A 59 -26.95 14.85 -13.61
N LEU A 60 -27.23 13.56 -13.46
CA LEU A 60 -28.06 12.82 -14.41
C LEU A 60 -29.36 13.61 -14.63
N PRO A 61 -29.81 13.77 -15.89
CA PRO A 61 -31.04 14.49 -16.17
C PRO A 61 -32.19 13.78 -15.45
N VAL A 62 -32.74 14.43 -14.43
CA VAL A 62 -33.96 14.00 -13.76
C VAL A 62 -35.11 14.36 -14.69
N GLY A 63 -35.65 13.34 -15.37
CA GLY A 63 -36.87 13.44 -16.15
C GLY A 63 -36.67 13.46 -17.66
N ALA A 64 -36.88 12.30 -18.27
CA ALA A 64 -37.51 12.15 -19.57
C ALA A 64 -38.62 11.10 -19.41
#